data_AF-X8CAW0-F1
#
_entry.id   AF-X8CAW0-F1
#
_cell.length_a   1.000
_cell.length_b   1.000
_cell.length_c   1.000
_cell.angle_alpha   90.00
_cell.angle_beta   90.00
_cell.angle_gamma   90.00
#
_symmetry.space_group_name_H-M   'P 1'
#
loop_
_entity.id
_entity.type
_entity.pdbx_description
1 polymer ?
#
loop_
_entity_poly.entity_id
_entity_poly.type
_entity_poly.pdbx_seq_one_letter_code
_entity_poly.pdbx_strand_id
1 'polypeptide(L)' 'MIILVNEKEVDVDAHTTVSALLDSLGFPDRGVAVAMDDAVLPRSRWATELSELPGAPVRLEVVTAVQGG' A
#
# COMPACT_ATOMS: atom_id res chain seq x y z
N MET A 1 11.92 5.91 -5.00
CA MET A 1 12.31 4.52 -4.72
C MET A 1 11.27 3.63 -5.36
N ILE A 2 11.69 2.51 -5.95
CA ILE A 2 10.77 1.58 -6.58
C ILE A 2 10.17 0.65 -5.53
N ILE A 3 8.85 0.57 -5.52
CA ILE A 3 8.06 -0.43 -4.80
C ILE A 3 7.21 -1.22 -5.79
N LEU A 4 6.64 -2.33 -5.32
CA LEU A 4 5.67 -3.10 -6.09
C LEU A 4 4.29 -2.97 -5.46
N VAL A 5 3.30 -2.61 -6.28
CA VAL A 5 1.89 -2.53 -5.89
C VAL A 5 1.06 -3.37 -6.85
N ASN A 6 0.43 -4.43 -6.38
CA ASN A 6 -0.31 -5.39 -7.23
C ASN A 6 0.54 -5.83 -8.43
N GLU A 7 1.76 -6.28 -8.14
CA GLU A 7 2.78 -6.70 -9.12
C GLU A 7 3.27 -5.60 -10.08
N LYS A 8 2.86 -4.33 -9.91
CA LYS A 8 3.30 -3.20 -10.75
C LYS A 8 4.34 -2.35 -10.05
N GLU A 9 5.39 -1.98 -10.77
CA GLU A 9 6.40 -1.06 -10.27
C GLU A 9 5.84 0.37 -10.17
N VAL A 10 6.05 0.99 -9.01
CA VAL A 10 5.68 2.38 -8.74
C VAL A 10 6.91 3.09 -8.18
N ASP A 11 7.28 4.21 -8.78
CA ASP A 11 8.32 5.09 -8.22
C ASP A 11 7.66 6.11 -7.28
N VAL A 12 8.15 6.15 -6.04
CA VAL A 12 7.62 7.01 -4.97
C VAL A 12 8.72 7.81 -4.31
N ASP A 13 8.38 8.91 -3.64
CA ASP A 13 9.33 9.59 -2.76
C ASP A 13 9.69 8.71 -1.55
N ALA A 14 10.88 8.89 -0.97
CA ALA A 14 11.34 8.10 0.18
C ALA A 14 10.48 8.31 1.44
N HIS A 15 9.79 9.45 1.54
CA HIS A 15 8.91 9.82 2.64
C HIS A 15 7.44 9.50 2.37
N THR A 16 7.10 8.89 1.23
CA THR A 16 5.73 8.51 0.93
C THR A 16 5.24 7.48 1.96
N THR A 17 4.10 7.75 2.58
CA THR A 17 3.42 6.78 3.47
C THR A 17 2.50 5.85 2.68
N VAL A 18 2.04 4.76 3.30
CA VAL A 18 1.05 3.86 2.66
C VAL A 18 -0.23 4.62 2.33
N SER A 19 -0.73 5.50 3.22
CA SER A 19 -1.92 6.30 2.92
C SER A 19 -1.72 7.24 1.74
N ALA A 20 -0.59 7.94 1.69
CA ALA A 20 -0.27 8.86 0.60
C ALA A 20 -0.10 8.14 -0.75
N LEU A 21 0.44 6.91 -0.73
CA LEU A 21 0.49 6.04 -1.90
C LEU A 21 -0.90 5.65 -2.38
N LEU A 22 -1.79 5.22 -1.47
CA LEU A 22 -3.16 4.85 -1.84
C LEU A 22 -3.91 6.03 -2.47
N ASP A 23 -3.78 7.22 -1.88
CA ASP A 23 -4.39 8.44 -2.39
C ASP A 23 -3.84 8.81 -3.78
N SER A 24 -2.51 8.72 -3.99
CA SER A 24 -1.88 9.05 -5.28
C SER A 24 -2.26 8.08 -6.41
N LEU A 25 -2.53 6.81 -6.06
CA LEU A 25 -3.00 5.79 -6.99
C LEU A 25 -4.53 5.80 -7.18
N GLY A 26 -5.26 6.65 -6.46
CA GLY A 26 -6.71 6.83 -6.59
C GLY A 26 -7.55 5.76 -5.90
N PHE A 27 -7.00 5.05 -4.91
CA PHE A 27 -7.79 4.12 -4.09
C PHE A 27 -8.72 4.87 -3.14
N PRO A 28 -9.91 4.31 -2.82
CA PRO A 28 -10.84 4.94 -1.89
C PRO A 28 -10.33 4.90 -0.45
N ASP A 29 -10.83 5.83 0.37
CA ASP A 29 -10.48 5.91 1.80
C ASP A 29 -11.04 4.75 2.62
N ARG A 30 -12.09 4.08 2.14
CA ARG A 30 -12.81 2.98 2.79
C ARG A 30 -12.99 1.80 1.85
N GLY A 31 -13.20 0.62 2.44
CA GLY A 31 -13.34 -0.62 1.67
C GLY A 31 -12.04 -1.01 0.96
N VAL A 32 -10.89 -0.62 1.50
CA VAL A 32 -9.57 -1.02 1.00
C VAL A 32 -8.84 -1.79 2.09
N ALA A 33 -8.18 -2.88 1.72
CA ALA A 33 -7.20 -3.55 2.54
C ALA A 33 -5.86 -3.56 1.80
N VAL A 34 -4.78 -3.36 2.56
CA VAL A 34 -3.40 -3.45 2.07
C VAL A 34 -2.75 -4.61 2.79
N ALA A 35 -2.13 -5.51 2.05
CA ALA A 35 -1.27 -6.56 2.57
C ALA A 35 0.17 -6.30 2.14
N MET A 36 1.11 -6.76 2.95
CA MET A 36 2.54 -6.80 2.65
C MET A 36 2.97 -8.25 2.81
N ASP A 37 3.49 -8.82 1.73
CA ASP A 37 3.70 -10.28 1.61
C ASP A 37 2.40 -11.04 1.96
N ASP A 38 2.43 -11.89 2.99
CA ASP A 38 1.31 -12.74 3.41
C ASP A 38 0.44 -12.11 4.53
N ALA A 39 0.68 -10.86 4.92
CA ALA A 39 0.04 -10.25 6.08
C ALA A 39 -0.67 -8.93 5.75
N VAL A 40 -1.94 -8.82 6.14
CA VAL A 40 -2.69 -7.56 6.06
C VAL A 40 -2.06 -6.51 6.99
N LEU A 41 -1.70 -5.36 6.44
CA LEU A 41 -1.17 -4.22 7.17
C LEU A 41 -2.30 -3.48 7.91
N PRO A 42 -2.30 -3.43 9.25
CA PRO A 42 -3.32 -2.73 10.01
C PRO A 42 -3.39 -1.25 9.62
N ARG A 43 -4.60 -0.68 9.55
CA ARG A 43 -4.82 0.71 9.13
C ARG A 43 -4.06 1.73 9.98
N SER A 44 -3.82 1.44 11.26
CA SER A 44 -3.00 2.29 12.15
C SER A 44 -1.55 2.44 11.69
N ARG A 45 -1.04 1.51 10.87
CA ARG A 45 0.30 1.60 10.25
C ARG A 45 0.32 2.29 8.91
N TRP A 46 -0.82 2.76 8.39
CA TRP A 46 -0.82 3.39 7.06
C TRP A 46 -0.13 4.76 7.04
N ALA A 47 0.09 5.36 8.22
CA ALA A 47 0.88 6.57 8.39
C ALA A 47 2.40 6.32 8.42
N THR A 48 2.84 5.06 8.42
CA THR A 48 4.27 4.70 8.35
C THR A 48 4.81 5.00 6.96
N GLU A 49 6.03 5.56 6.89
CA GLU A 49 6.75 5.76 5.63
C GLU A 49 7.08 4.40 4.98
N LEU A 50 6.95 4.31 3.66
CA LEU A 50 7.23 3.07 2.93
C LEU A 50 8.69 2.62 3.10
N SER A 51 9.61 3.56 3.27
CA SER A 51 11.03 3.29 3.52
C SER A 51 11.29 2.62 4.88
N GLU A 52 10.36 2.71 5.84
CA GLU A 52 10.43 2.05 7.14
C GLU A 52 9.82 0.64 7.12
N LEU A 53 9.09 0.28 6.06
CA LEU A 53 8.55 -1.06 5.91
C LEU A 53 9.67 -2.05 5.57
N PRO A 54 9.60 -3.29 6.09
CA PRO A 54 10.55 -4.32 5.71
C PRO A 54 10.38 -4.70 4.23
N GLY A 55 11.48 -5.14 3.61
CA GLY A 55 11.51 -5.58 2.22
C GLY A 55 12.20 -4.58 1.30
N ALA A 56 12.95 -5.10 0.33
CA ALA A 56 13.65 -4.31 -0.68
C ALA A 56 13.59 -5.04 -2.03
N PRO A 57 12.70 -4.65 -2.98
CA PRO A 57 11.72 -3.57 -2.84
C PRO A 57 10.57 -3.95 -1.89
N VAL A 58 9.90 -2.94 -1.34
CA VAL A 58 8.63 -3.12 -0.61
C VAL A 58 7.57 -3.65 -1.58
N ARG A 59 6.78 -4.63 -1.13
CA ARG A 59 5.72 -5.27 -1.91
C ARG A 59 4.38 -5.11 -1.19
N LEU A 60 3.44 -4.44 -1.83
CA LEU A 60 2.10 -4.23 -1.30
C LEU A 60 1.05 -4.81 -2.25
N GLU A 61 0.08 -5.51 -1.69
CA GLU A 61 -1.11 -5.97 -2.38
C GLU A 61 -2.31 -5.19 -1.85
N VAL A 62 -2.98 -4.46 -2.73
CA VAL A 62 -4.12 -3.60 -2.45
C VAL A 62 -5.36 -4.21 -3.06
N VAL A 63 -6.30 -4.57 -2.20
CA VAL A 63 -7.61 -5.08 -2.59
C VAL A 63 -8.70 -4.10 -2.19
N THR A 64 -9.67 -3.91 -3.08
CA THR A 64 -10.88 -3.14 -2.80
C THR A 64 -12.01 -4.12 -2.55
N ALA A 65 -12.76 -3.89 -1.48
CA ALA A 65 -13.98 -4.61 -1.19
C ALA A 65 -14.99 -4.29 -2.30
N VAL A 66 -15.31 -5.30 -3.10
CA VAL A 66 -16.51 -5.27 -3.92
C VAL A 66 -17.67 -5.69 -3.04
N GLN A 67 -18.76 -4.92 -3.03
CA GLN A 67 -20.00 -5.39 -2.42
C GLN A 67 -20.48 -6.59 -3.26
N GLY A 68 -20.24 -7.80 -2.76
CA GLY A 68 -20.90 -8.99 -3.27
C GLY A 68 -22.39 -8.90 -2.90
N GLY A 69 -23.25 -8.88 -3.90
CA GLY A 69 -24.70 -9.06 -3.73
C GLY A 69 -25.05 -10.50 -3.39
#